data_AF-A0A3C1B7X1-F1
#
_entry.id   AF-A0A3C1B7X1-F1
#
_cell.length_a   1.000
_cell.length_b   1.000
_cell.length_c   1.000
_cell.angle_alpha   90.00
_cell.angle_beta   90.00
_cell.angle_gamma   90.00
#
_symmetry.space_group_name_H-M   'P 1'
#
loop_
_entity.id
_entity.type
_entity.pdbx_description
1 polymer ?
#
loop_
_entity_poly.entity_id
_entity_poly.type
_entity_poly.pdbx_seq_one_letter_code
_entity_poly.pdbx_strand_id
1 'polypeptide(L)' 'MDGGHLVFFAFEAVIGRPPSAYVLNILMTIGLALVLGFMVFALGNDLLCP' A
#
# COMPACT_ATOMS: atom_id res chain seq x y z
N MET A 1 -13.53 7.87 -14.14
CA MET A 1 -13.52 6.58 -13.40
C MET A 1 -12.90 6.86 -12.04
N ASP A 2 -13.67 7.48 -11.16
CA ASP A 2 -13.19 8.02 -9.89
C ASP A 2 -13.13 6.93 -8.81
N GLY A 3 -12.26 5.93 -9.02
CA GLY A 3 -12.04 4.85 -8.04
C GLY A 3 -11.54 5.38 -6.69
N GLY A 4 -10.86 6.53 -6.68
CA GLY A 4 -10.44 7.21 -5.47
C GLY A 4 -11.61 7.60 -4.55
N HIS A 5 -12.74 8.04 -5.11
CA HIS A 5 -13.92 8.40 -4.33
C HIS A 5 -14.55 7.22 -3.58
N LEU A 6 -14.54 6.03 -4.20
CA LEU A 6 -15.06 4.81 -3.56
C LEU A 6 -14.19 4.36 -2.38
N VAL A 7 -12.86 4.49 -2.51
CA VAL A 7 -11.93 4.18 -1.43
C VAL A 7 -12.06 5.21 -0.29
N PHE A 8 -12.33 6.48 -0.61
CA PHE A 8 -12.67 7.51 0.37
C PHE A 8 -13.94 7.16 1.15
N PHE A 9 -15.01 6.76 0.48
CA PHE A 9 -16.26 6.34 1.12
C PHE A 9 -16.09 5.09 2.00
N ALA A 10 -15.34 4.09 1.53
CA ALA A 10 -15.07 2.90 2.32
C ALA A 10 -14.22 3.21 3.56
N PHE A 11 -13.23 4.10 3.43
CA PHE A 11 -12.41 4.53 4.55
C PHE A 11 -13.20 5.39 5.55
N GLU A 12 -14.01 6.34 5.06
CA GLU A 12 -14.91 7.13 5.92
C GLU A 12 -15.94 6.25 6.64
N ALA A 13 -16.47 5.20 6.00
CA ALA A 13 -17.42 4.29 6.64
C ALA A 13 -16.79 3.49 7.80
N VAL A 14 -15.49 3.18 7.72
CA VAL A 14 -14.78 2.41 8.76
C VAL A 14 -14.18 3.33 9.84
N ILE A 15 -13.68 4.51 9.47
CA ILE A 15 -12.88 5.37 10.36
C ILE A 15 -13.62 6.65 10.78
N GLY A 16 -14.74 6.99 10.13
CA GLY A 16 -15.59 8.13 10.47
C GLY A 16 -14.94 9.50 10.25
N ARG A 17 -13.77 9.55 9.62
CA ARG A 17 -13.00 10.77 9.34
C ARG A 17 -12.36 10.69 7.96
N PRO A 18 -12.39 11.77 7.17
CA PRO A 18 -11.76 11.80 5.86
C PRO A 18 -10.24 11.56 6.02
N PRO A 19 -9.67 10.56 5.32
CA PRO A 19 -8.23 10.33 5.38
C PRO A 19 -7.51 11.55 4.81
N SER A 20 -6.55 12.09 5.57
CA SER A 20 -5.68 13.14 5.03
C SER A 20 -4.89 12.56 3.85
N ALA A 21 -4.82 13.31 2.74
CA ALA A 21 -4.08 12.89 1.54
C ALA A 21 -2.63 12.50 1.85
N TYR A 22 -2.05 13.11 2.90
CA TYR A 22 -0.73 12.78 3.41
C TYR A 22 -0.62 11.36 3.98
N VAL A 23 -1.60 10.93 4.78
CA VAL A 23 -1.62 9.57 5.36
C VAL A 23 -1.74 8.50 4.27
N LEU A 24 -2.57 8.74 3.25
CA LEU A 24 -2.69 7.81 2.11
C LEU A 24 -1.40 7.69 1.33
N ASN A 25 -0.72 8.82 1.05
CA ASN A 25 0.57 8.80 0.36
C ASN A 25 1.65 8.06 1.17
N ILE A 26 1.69 8.26 2.49
CA ILE A 26 2.60 7.51 3.36
C ILE A 26 2.29 6.02 3.33
N LEU A 27 1.02 5.64 3.49
CA LEU A 27 0.62 4.22 3.51
C LEU A 27 0.95 3.53 2.18
N MET A 28 0.72 4.21 1.05
CA MET A 28 1.09 3.72 -0.29
C MET A 28 2.61 3.57 -0.43
N THR A 29 3.39 4.55 0.03
CA THR A 29 4.85 4.51 -0.02
C THR A 29 5.40 3.37 0.82
N ILE A 30 4.85 3.17 2.02
CA ILE A 30 5.21 2.04 2.91
C ILE A 30 4.84 0.71 2.24
N GLY A 31 3.62 0.59 1.71
CA GLY A 31 3.18 -0.62 1.02
C GLY A 31 4.06 -0.98 -0.17
N LEU A 32 4.43 0.02 -0.98
CA LEU A 32 5.35 -0.17 -2.11
C LEU A 32 6.74 -0.60 -1.65
N ALA A 33 7.30 0.06 -0.62
CA ALA A 33 8.60 -0.29 -0.06
C ALA A 33 8.61 -1.73 0.48
N LEU A 34 7.53 -2.17 1.14
CA LEU A 34 7.38 -3.54 1.63
C LEU A 34 7.34 -4.55 0.48
N VAL A 35 6.52 -4.31 -0.55
CA VAL A 35 6.42 -5.20 -1.71
C VAL A 35 7.76 -5.33 -2.43
N LEU A 36 8.44 -4.20 -2.67
CA LEU A 36 9.76 -4.21 -3.30
C LEU A 36 10.80 -4.93 -2.43
N GLY A 37 10.79 -4.70 -1.11
CA GLY A 37 11.65 -5.41 -0.17
C GLY A 37 11.41 -6.92 -0.20
N PHE A 38 10.15 -7.36 -0.21
CA PHE A 38 9.79 -8.77 -0.33
C PHE A 38 10.20 -9.36 -1.67
N MET A 39 10.06 -8.64 -2.78
CA MET A 39 10.53 -9.10 -4.08
C MET A 39 12.04 -9.33 -4.08
N VAL A 40 12.84 -8.37 -3.58
CA VAL A 40 14.29 -8.53 -3.49
C VAL A 40 14.67 -9.70 -2.60
N PHE A 41 13.99 -9.87 -1.46
CA PHE A 41 14.20 -11.01 -0.58
C PHE A 41 13.85 -12.33 -1.26
N ALA A 42 12.70 -12.42 -1.93
CA ALA A 42 12.26 -13.63 -2.62
C ALA A 42 13.21 -14.00 -3.77
N LEU A 43 13.56 -13.05 -4.63
CA LEU A 43 14.55 -13.27 -5.69
C LEU A 43 15.92 -13.64 -5.12
N GLY A 44 16.34 -13.02 -4.02
CA GLY A 44 17.57 -13.38 -3.34
C GLY A 44 17.56 -14.83 -2.84
N ASN A 45 16.46 -15.29 -2.25
CA ASN A 45 16.31 -16.69 -1.85
C ASN A 45 16.31 -17.63 -3.05
N ASP A 46 15.61 -17.28 -4.15
CA ASP A 46 15.52 -18.08 -5.37
C ASP A 46 16.89 -18.23 -6.06
N LEU A 47 17.70 -17.16 -6.08
CA LEU A 47 19.03 -17.16 -6.70
C LEU A 47 20.12 -17.80 -5.83
N LEU A 48 19.98 -17.76 -4.50
CA LEU A 48 20.94 -18.34 -3.57
C LEU A 48 20.65 -19.82 -3.26
N CYS A 49 19.42 -20.29 -3.50
CA CYS A 49 18.99 -21.67 -3.28
C CYS A 49 18.34 -22.23 -4.57
N PRO A 50 19.12 -22.80 -5.51
CA PRO A 50 18.59 -23.50 -6.69
C PRO A 50 17.92 -24.84 -6.35
#